data_AF-A0A1E3JGK6-F1
#
_entry.id   AF-A0A1E3JGK6-F1
#
_cell.length_a   1.000
_cell.length_b   1.000
_cell.length_c   1.000
_cell.angle_alpha   90.00
_cell.angle_beta   90.00
_cell.angle_gamma   90.00
#
_symmetry.space_group_name_H-M   'P 1'
#
loop_
_entity.id
_entity.type
_entity.pdbx_description
1 polymer ?
#
loop_
_entity_poly.entity_id
_entity_poly.type
_entity_poly.pdbx_seq_one_letter_code
_entity_poly.pdbx_strand_id
1 'polypeptide(L)'
;MRDNYNEHGVDEVVWTFMNKWWEAEGRELFEEQSVEAKKGLKILDMAAGSGEATICLLDWAKSPSPSPASPVTPQTPADPLAFLRSNPAASSSSRPAFVPPSRKPVAPPQRASASSSGAGRKVFGNAIPPTLPEGFEIDIMATDPYTSPAYSDRTSRPCHPLSFTDLAQGQLPPSASETVEPHGNEPIWDIVICSFALHLVTDPSELFALLYELSGKARWLVIVAPHKKPEIKETWGWSRWDIASWSAAGNEKLYAGKKSKSEEDDEEETALEIVRDK
;
A
#
# COMPACT_ATOMS: atom_id res chain seq x y z
N MET A 1 25.73 -6.37 6.82
CA MET A 1 25.56 -5.04 6.21
C MET A 1 24.15 -4.96 5.61
N ARG A 2 23.11 -5.13 6.45
CA ARG A 2 21.70 -5.05 6.07
C ARG A 2 20.94 -4.26 7.13
N ASP A 3 21.56 -3.20 7.64
CA ASP A 3 21.01 -2.44 8.75
C ASP A 3 21.07 -0.96 8.37
N ASN A 4 19.88 -0.37 8.19
CA ASN A 4 19.56 1.05 7.95
C ASN A 4 19.13 1.50 6.54
N TYR A 5 18.28 0.74 5.84
CA TYR A 5 17.28 1.34 4.93
C TYR A 5 15.93 1.39 5.66
N ASN A 6 15.84 2.22 6.69
CA ASN A 6 14.64 2.38 7.52
C ASN A 6 13.78 3.56 7.06
N GLU A 7 13.79 3.82 5.75
CA GLU A 7 12.85 4.69 5.04
C GLU A 7 12.03 3.77 4.13
N HIS A 8 10.70 3.88 4.22
CA HIS A 8 9.72 2.97 3.63
C HIS A 8 10.10 2.51 2.20
N GLY A 9 10.51 1.24 2.06
CA GLY A 9 10.90 0.66 0.76
C GLY A 9 9.73 0.48 -0.20
N VAL A 10 10.01 0.09 -1.46
CA VAL A 10 8.98 -0.20 -2.49
C VAL A 10 7.86 -1.06 -1.93
N ASP A 11 8.21 -2.08 -1.14
CA ASP A 11 7.27 -3.03 -0.57
C ASP A 11 6.19 -2.35 0.28
N GLU A 12 6.59 -1.49 1.21
CA GLU A 12 5.63 -0.85 2.13
C GLU A 12 4.68 0.09 1.40
N VAL A 13 5.20 0.77 0.38
CA VAL A 13 4.47 1.70 -0.46
C VAL A 13 3.43 0.97 -1.29
N VAL A 14 3.86 -0.05 -2.05
CA VAL A 14 3.02 -0.85 -2.91
C VAL A 14 1.97 -1.57 -2.07
N TRP A 15 2.37 -2.16 -0.94
CA TRP A 15 1.45 -2.81 -0.01
C TRP A 15 0.38 -1.86 0.53
N THR A 16 0.78 -0.66 0.97
CA THR A 16 -0.15 0.33 1.50
C THR A 16 -1.13 0.79 0.42
N PHE A 17 -0.64 1.03 -0.80
CA PHE A 17 -1.47 1.35 -1.95
C PHE A 17 -2.48 0.23 -2.24
N MET A 18 -2.02 -1.03 -2.34
CA MET A 18 -2.88 -2.16 -2.67
C MET A 18 -3.98 -2.40 -1.63
N ASN A 19 -3.67 -2.26 -0.34
CA ASN A 19 -4.68 -2.32 0.73
C ASN A 19 -5.73 -1.23 0.56
N LYS A 20 -5.30 0.01 0.31
CA LYS A 20 -6.21 1.16 0.17
C LYS A 20 -7.04 1.06 -1.10
N TRP A 21 -6.43 0.65 -2.21
CA TRP A 21 -7.11 0.40 -3.46
C TRP A 21 -8.15 -0.71 -3.32
N TRP A 22 -7.82 -1.81 -2.66
CA TRP A 22 -8.76 -2.90 -2.44
C TRP A 22 -9.97 -2.47 -1.60
N GLU A 23 -9.73 -1.76 -0.51
CA GLU A 23 -10.80 -1.23 0.35
C GLU A 23 -11.73 -0.26 -0.38
N ALA A 24 -11.19 0.56 -1.28
CA ALA A 24 -11.93 1.64 -1.91
C ALA A 24 -12.57 1.26 -3.26
N GLU A 25 -11.94 0.38 -4.04
CA GLU A 25 -12.37 0.06 -5.41
C GLU A 25 -12.31 -1.44 -5.71
N GLY A 26 -11.23 -2.12 -5.29
CA GLY A 26 -11.01 -3.53 -5.65
C GLY A 26 -12.12 -4.46 -5.17
N ARG A 27 -12.66 -4.24 -3.96
CA ARG A 27 -13.77 -5.05 -3.44
C ARG A 27 -14.99 -5.02 -4.36
N GLU A 28 -15.48 -3.84 -4.70
CA GLU A 28 -16.65 -3.69 -5.58
C GLU A 28 -16.38 -4.27 -6.98
N LEU A 29 -15.17 -4.03 -7.51
CA LEU A 29 -14.79 -4.48 -8.84
C LEU A 29 -14.70 -6.02 -8.96
N PHE A 30 -14.30 -6.75 -7.92
CA PHE A 30 -13.99 -8.18 -8.01
C PHE A 30 -14.85 -9.09 -7.12
N GLU A 31 -15.56 -8.56 -6.12
CA GLU A 31 -16.50 -9.34 -5.28
C GLU A 31 -17.83 -9.59 -6.00
N GLU A 32 -18.25 -8.68 -6.89
CA GLU A 32 -19.52 -8.77 -7.63
C GLU A 32 -19.39 -9.45 -9.01
N GLN A 33 -18.19 -9.87 -9.42
CA GLN A 33 -17.98 -10.54 -10.71
C GLN A 33 -18.59 -11.95 -10.72
N SER A 34 -19.38 -12.24 -11.77
CA SER A 34 -19.89 -13.59 -12.00
C SER A 34 -18.73 -14.56 -12.30
N VAL A 35 -18.92 -15.84 -11.96
CA VAL A 35 -17.91 -16.90 -12.16
C VAL A 35 -17.44 -16.99 -13.62
N GLU A 36 -18.28 -16.59 -14.57
CA GLU A 36 -18.02 -16.62 -16.01
C GLU A 36 -17.28 -15.38 -16.52
N ALA A 37 -17.19 -14.30 -15.72
CA ALA A 37 -16.58 -13.02 -16.10
C ALA A 37 -15.38 -12.63 -15.23
N LYS A 38 -14.80 -13.57 -14.45
CA LYS A 38 -13.65 -13.32 -13.58
C LYS A 38 -12.43 -12.88 -14.41
N LYS A 39 -12.26 -11.57 -14.58
CA LYS A 39 -11.04 -10.97 -15.14
C LYS A 39 -10.06 -10.83 -13.99
N GLY A 40 -8.80 -11.22 -14.19
CA GLY A 40 -7.74 -10.94 -13.21
C GLY A 40 -7.38 -9.45 -13.18
N LEU A 41 -6.82 -8.98 -12.07
CA LEU A 41 -6.29 -7.61 -11.97
C LEU A 41 -5.05 -7.47 -12.84
N LYS A 42 -5.09 -6.61 -13.86
CA LYS A 42 -3.98 -6.45 -14.81
C LYS A 42 -3.01 -5.37 -14.35
N ILE A 43 -1.76 -5.75 -14.12
CA ILE A 43 -0.71 -4.87 -13.62
C ILE A 43 0.50 -4.86 -14.57
N LEU A 44 1.01 -3.66 -14.86
CA LEU A 44 2.29 -3.47 -15.52
C LEU A 44 3.33 -2.97 -14.49
N ASP A 45 4.37 -3.75 -14.24
CA ASP A 45 5.58 -3.32 -13.53
C ASP A 45 6.56 -2.71 -14.56
N MET A 46 6.53 -1.38 -14.69
CA MET A 46 7.31 -0.62 -15.66
C MET A 46 8.65 -0.22 -15.07
N ALA A 47 9.73 -0.46 -15.83
CA ALA A 47 11.11 -0.33 -15.35
C ALA A 47 11.30 -1.13 -14.04
N ALA A 48 10.96 -2.41 -14.14
CA ALA A 48 10.78 -3.31 -13.01
C ALA A 48 12.05 -3.57 -12.19
N GLY A 49 13.24 -3.20 -12.68
CA GLY A 49 14.48 -3.43 -11.97
C GLY A 49 14.71 -4.91 -11.72
N SER A 50 14.96 -5.31 -10.46
CA SER A 50 15.04 -6.73 -10.09
C SER A 50 13.68 -7.38 -9.74
N GLY A 51 12.58 -6.62 -9.81
CA GLY A 51 11.23 -7.11 -9.55
C GLY A 51 10.76 -7.02 -8.09
N GLU A 52 11.25 -6.05 -7.31
CA GLU A 52 10.80 -5.82 -5.93
C GLU A 52 9.28 -5.58 -5.87
N ALA A 53 8.76 -4.69 -6.72
CA ALA A 53 7.33 -4.39 -6.80
C ALA A 53 6.51 -5.64 -7.18
N THR A 54 6.93 -6.39 -8.21
CA THR A 54 6.31 -7.68 -8.56
C THR A 54 6.25 -8.65 -7.38
N ILE A 55 7.34 -8.82 -6.63
CA ILE A 55 7.36 -9.75 -5.49
C ILE A 55 6.39 -9.27 -4.41
N CYS A 56 6.42 -7.98 -4.08
CA CYS A 56 5.49 -7.39 -3.12
C CYS A 56 4.02 -7.63 -3.52
N LEU A 57 3.67 -7.45 -4.80
CA LEU A 57 2.32 -7.70 -5.32
C LEU A 57 1.92 -9.17 -5.19
N LEU A 58 2.81 -10.09 -5.54
CA LEU A 58 2.57 -11.53 -5.44
C LEU A 58 2.39 -11.97 -3.98
N ASP A 59 3.17 -11.42 -3.07
CA ASP A 59 3.06 -11.70 -1.64
C ASP A 59 1.78 -11.08 -1.05
N TRP A 60 1.41 -9.87 -1.48
CA TRP A 60 0.15 -9.23 -1.10
C TRP A 60 -1.05 -10.09 -1.51
N ALA A 61 -1.08 -10.59 -2.75
CA ALA A 61 -2.18 -11.43 -3.23
C ALA A 61 -2.27 -12.81 -2.57
N LYS A 62 -1.16 -13.34 -2.04
CA LYS A 62 -1.12 -14.61 -1.31
C LYS A 62 -1.38 -14.48 0.17
N SER A 63 -1.39 -13.25 0.69
CA SER A 63 -1.40 -13.04 2.13
C SER A 63 -2.73 -13.51 2.74
N PRO A 64 -2.68 -14.49 3.67
CA PRO A 64 -3.89 -14.97 4.30
C PRO A 64 -4.47 -13.87 5.18
N SER A 65 -5.77 -13.63 5.02
CA SER A 65 -6.55 -12.90 6.00
C SER A 65 -6.39 -13.56 7.37
N PRO A 66 -6.18 -12.80 8.47
CA PRO A 66 -6.40 -13.36 9.79
C PRO A 66 -7.88 -13.75 9.88
N SER A 67 -8.14 -15.05 9.77
CA SER A 67 -9.47 -15.62 10.00
C SER A 67 -10.03 -15.00 11.28
N PRO A 68 -11.26 -14.43 11.26
CA PRO A 68 -11.85 -13.88 12.46
C PRO A 68 -11.86 -15.02 13.48
N ALA A 69 -11.04 -14.88 14.52
CA ALA A 69 -11.01 -15.82 15.62
C ALA A 69 -12.47 -16.10 15.99
N SER A 70 -12.89 -17.36 15.84
CA SER A 70 -14.24 -17.77 16.21
C SER A 70 -14.54 -17.16 17.57
N PRO A 71 -15.70 -16.51 17.77
CA PRO A 71 -16.00 -15.89 19.05
C PRO A 71 -15.79 -16.96 20.11
N VAL A 72 -14.80 -16.73 20.98
CA VAL A 72 -14.58 -17.55 22.15
C VAL A 72 -15.87 -17.41 22.94
N THR A 73 -16.75 -18.39 22.80
CA THR A 73 -17.95 -18.49 23.60
C THR A 73 -17.47 -18.37 25.05
N PRO A 74 -17.96 -17.41 25.84
CA PRO A 74 -17.66 -17.40 27.26
C PRO A 74 -18.12 -18.74 27.82
N GLN A 75 -17.16 -19.61 28.15
CA GLN A 75 -17.46 -20.82 28.90
C GLN A 75 -18.07 -20.34 30.21
N THR A 76 -19.35 -20.66 30.38
CA THR A 76 -20.07 -20.52 31.64
C THR A 76 -19.24 -21.21 32.72
N PRO A 77 -18.85 -20.52 33.81
CA PRO A 77 -18.18 -21.20 34.91
C PRO A 77 -19.14 -22.22 35.49
N ALA A 78 -18.67 -23.46 35.52
CA ALA A 78 -19.36 -24.58 36.14
C ALA A 78 -19.69 -24.26 37.61
N ASP A 79 -20.91 -24.65 37.94
CA ASP A 79 -21.53 -24.82 39.26
C ASP A 79 -20.57 -24.75 40.49
N PRO A 80 -20.71 -23.75 41.38
CA PRO A 80 -19.82 -23.53 42.53
C PRO A 80 -20.03 -24.50 43.72
N LEU A 81 -20.87 -25.54 43.60
CA LEU A 81 -21.17 -26.45 44.72
C LEU A 81 -20.46 -27.81 44.71
N ALA A 82 -19.58 -28.08 43.74
CA ALA A 82 -18.89 -29.37 43.63
C ALA A 82 -17.73 -29.59 44.65
N PHE A 83 -17.33 -28.58 45.43
CA PHE A 83 -16.12 -28.65 46.28
C PHE A 83 -16.34 -29.06 47.75
N LEU A 84 -17.56 -29.40 48.17
CA LEU A 84 -17.85 -29.86 49.54
C LEU A 84 -17.56 -31.35 49.78
N ARG A 85 -16.44 -31.88 49.29
CA ARG A 85 -15.99 -33.21 49.72
C ARG A 85 -14.49 -33.23 50.05
N SER A 86 -14.25 -33.29 51.36
CA SER A 86 -13.12 -33.91 52.04
C SER A 86 -11.75 -33.21 52.04
N ASN A 87 -11.51 -32.48 53.13
CA ASN A 87 -10.20 -32.31 53.80
C ASN A 87 -10.09 -33.44 54.88
N PRO A 88 -8.91 -33.95 55.30
CA PRO A 88 -7.89 -33.22 56.10
C PRO A 88 -6.43 -33.60 55.67
N ALA A 89 -5.30 -33.05 56.12
CA ALA A 89 -4.88 -32.41 57.37
C ALA A 89 -3.51 -31.70 57.21
N ALA A 90 -3.18 -30.86 58.21
CA ALA A 90 -1.85 -30.55 58.79
C ALA A 90 -0.98 -29.36 58.27
N SER A 91 -0.89 -28.34 59.15
CA SER A 91 0.29 -27.55 59.62
C SER A 91 1.20 -26.83 58.59
N SER A 92 1.73 -25.61 58.77
CA SER A 92 1.85 -24.69 59.92
C SER A 92 2.39 -23.30 59.45
N SER A 93 2.04 -22.27 60.22
CA SER A 93 2.67 -20.95 60.45
C SER A 93 3.60 -20.28 59.41
N SER A 94 3.29 -19.03 59.01
CA SER A 94 3.77 -17.81 59.70
C SER A 94 3.35 -16.53 58.93
N ARG A 95 3.05 -15.47 59.70
CA ARG A 95 2.74 -14.08 59.32
C ARG A 95 3.81 -13.17 59.99
N PRO A 96 3.81 -11.81 59.93
CA PRO A 96 3.17 -10.83 59.01
C PRO A 96 4.10 -9.63 58.63
N ALA A 97 3.59 -8.67 57.84
CA ALA A 97 3.62 -7.19 58.05
C ALA A 97 2.95 -6.53 56.82
N PHE A 98 1.85 -5.75 56.83
CA PHE A 98 1.34 -4.58 57.57
C PHE A 98 2.23 -3.33 57.53
N VAL A 99 1.92 -2.41 56.60
CA VAL A 99 2.19 -0.95 56.67
C VAL A 99 1.07 -0.19 55.89
N PRO A 100 0.56 0.98 56.35
CA PRO A 100 -0.79 1.51 56.07
C PRO A 100 -0.86 2.62 54.96
N PRO A 101 -2.06 3.15 54.62
CA PRO A 101 -2.25 4.06 53.48
C PRO A 101 -2.16 5.55 53.87
N SER A 102 -1.64 6.39 52.98
CA SER A 102 -1.69 7.87 53.04
C SER A 102 -1.22 8.42 51.69
N ARG A 103 -1.73 9.49 51.08
CA ARG A 103 -2.82 10.46 51.29
C ARG A 103 -3.02 11.13 49.91
N LYS A 104 -4.25 11.50 49.57
CA LYS A 104 -4.59 12.32 48.39
C LYS A 104 -4.05 13.76 48.52
N PRO A 105 -3.76 14.44 47.40
CA PRO A 105 -4.19 15.83 47.22
C PRO A 105 -4.96 15.98 45.88
N VAL A 106 -6.27 16.27 45.92
CA VAL A 106 -6.89 17.60 45.70
C VAL A 106 -6.60 18.18 44.32
N ALA A 107 -7.61 18.07 43.44
CA ALA A 107 -7.70 18.75 42.14
C ALA A 107 -8.19 20.19 42.29
N PRO A 108 -7.81 21.08 41.35
CA PRO A 108 -8.69 22.17 40.92
C PRO A 108 -8.75 22.29 39.37
N PRO A 109 -9.67 23.09 38.82
CA PRO A 109 -10.84 22.65 38.06
C PRO A 109 -10.61 22.51 36.55
N GLN A 110 -11.45 21.65 35.96
CA GLN A 110 -11.59 21.46 34.52
C GLN A 110 -11.91 22.78 33.81
N ARG A 111 -11.03 23.20 32.90
CA ARG A 111 -11.42 24.02 31.75
C ARG A 111 -11.65 23.04 30.61
N ALA A 112 -12.89 22.97 30.13
CA ALA A 112 -13.24 22.19 28.95
C ALA A 112 -12.52 22.77 27.72
N SER A 113 -11.30 22.30 27.47
CA SER A 113 -10.71 22.33 26.14
C SER A 113 -11.21 21.07 25.45
N ALA A 114 -12.10 21.25 24.47
CA ALA A 114 -12.38 20.23 23.48
C ALA A 114 -11.06 19.87 22.81
N SER A 115 -10.40 18.81 23.31
CA SER A 115 -9.30 18.17 22.62
C SER A 115 -9.92 17.41 21.46
N SER A 116 -10.14 18.11 20.35
CA SER A 116 -10.13 17.46 19.04
C SER A 116 -8.76 16.80 18.94
N SER A 117 -8.70 15.52 19.29
CA SER A 117 -7.53 14.68 19.10
C SER A 117 -7.18 14.76 17.61
N GLY A 118 -6.17 15.56 17.29
CA GLY A 118 -5.51 15.55 16.01
C GLY A 118 -4.88 14.18 15.85
N ALA A 119 -5.66 13.24 15.32
CA ALA A 119 -5.16 11.98 14.82
C ALA A 119 -4.25 12.32 13.64
N GLY A 120 -2.95 12.44 13.91
CA GLY A 120 -1.94 12.41 12.87
C GLY A 120 -2.21 11.18 12.01
N ARG A 121 -2.59 11.43 10.75
CA ARG A 121 -3.00 10.42 9.78
C ARG A 121 -1.77 9.57 9.45
N LYS A 122 -1.55 8.48 10.18
CA LYS A 122 -0.51 7.51 9.85
C LYS A 122 -0.99 6.75 8.62
N VAL A 123 -0.50 7.16 7.44
CA VAL A 123 -0.72 6.46 6.17
C VAL A 123 0.01 5.12 6.18
N PHE A 124 1.20 5.11 6.78
CA PHE A 124 2.05 3.95 7.00
C PHE A 124 1.87 3.44 8.42
N GLY A 125 1.25 2.26 8.53
CA GLY A 125 0.99 1.55 9.78
C GLY A 125 0.50 0.15 9.44
N ASN A 126 0.48 -0.75 10.42
CA ASN A 126 0.11 -2.17 10.27
C ASN A 126 -1.35 -2.31 9.78
N ALA A 127 -1.57 -2.08 8.48
CA ALA A 127 -2.82 -2.33 7.81
C ALA A 127 -2.96 -3.85 7.68
N ILE A 128 -4.01 -4.38 8.30
CA ILE A 128 -4.35 -5.79 8.21
C ILE A 128 -4.60 -6.10 6.72
N PRO A 129 -3.95 -7.12 6.14
CA PRO A 129 -4.18 -7.45 4.73
C PRO A 129 -5.66 -7.81 4.51
N PRO A 130 -6.27 -7.35 3.41
CA PRO A 130 -7.67 -7.60 3.15
C PRO A 130 -7.93 -9.08 2.84
N THR A 131 -9.15 -9.54 3.10
CA THR A 131 -9.61 -10.84 2.61
C THR A 131 -9.93 -10.73 1.12
N LEU A 132 -9.18 -11.47 0.29
CA LEU A 132 -9.41 -11.55 -1.15
C LEU A 132 -10.37 -12.70 -1.48
N PRO A 133 -11.23 -12.58 -2.52
CA PRO A 133 -12.13 -13.63 -2.97
C PRO A 133 -11.37 -14.90 -3.42
N GLU A 134 -12.04 -16.04 -3.34
CA GLU A 134 -11.48 -17.29 -3.83
C GLU A 134 -11.29 -17.25 -5.35
N GLY A 135 -10.05 -17.49 -5.79
CA GLY A 135 -9.65 -17.38 -7.19
C GLY A 135 -9.40 -15.95 -7.67
N PHE A 136 -9.19 -14.98 -6.77
CA PHE A 136 -8.63 -13.69 -7.16
C PHE A 136 -7.21 -13.89 -7.68
N GLU A 137 -6.96 -13.45 -8.91
CA GLU A 137 -5.67 -13.55 -9.57
C GLU A 137 -5.17 -12.17 -10.02
N ILE A 138 -3.87 -11.96 -9.87
CA ILE A 138 -3.18 -10.80 -10.43
C ILE A 138 -2.37 -11.26 -11.65
N ASP A 139 -2.56 -10.57 -12.76
CA ASP A 139 -1.79 -10.77 -13.99
C ASP A 139 -0.76 -9.64 -14.08
N ILE A 140 0.50 -9.98 -13.80
CA ILE A 140 1.61 -9.03 -13.80
C ILE A 140 2.47 -9.25 -15.04
N MET A 141 2.62 -8.20 -15.84
CA MET A 141 3.64 -8.10 -16.88
C MET A 141 4.70 -7.09 -16.48
N ALA A 142 5.94 -7.32 -16.87
CA ALA A 142 7.05 -6.43 -16.55
C ALA A 142 7.78 -5.95 -17.80
N THR A 143 8.27 -4.72 -17.74
CA THR A 143 9.16 -4.14 -18.75
C THR A 143 10.41 -3.56 -18.10
N ASP A 144 11.57 -3.85 -18.67
CA ASP A 144 12.83 -3.19 -18.29
C ASP A 144 13.90 -3.41 -19.36
N PRO A 145 14.46 -2.35 -19.99
CA PRO A 145 15.44 -2.50 -21.05
C PRO A 145 16.83 -2.95 -20.56
N TYR A 146 17.11 -2.85 -19.25
CA TYR A 146 18.45 -3.05 -18.69
C TYR A 146 18.54 -4.21 -17.69
N THR A 147 17.49 -4.48 -16.94
CA THR A 147 17.51 -5.47 -15.84
C THR A 147 16.62 -6.68 -16.07
N SER A 148 16.07 -6.86 -17.28
CA SER A 148 15.24 -8.02 -17.65
C SER A 148 15.80 -9.38 -17.20
N PRO A 149 17.12 -9.68 -17.31
CA PRO A 149 17.68 -10.94 -16.79
C PRO A 149 17.57 -11.06 -15.26
N ALA A 150 17.95 -10.02 -14.52
CA ALA A 150 17.89 -10.01 -13.06
C ALA A 150 16.46 -10.13 -12.52
N TYR A 151 15.50 -9.47 -13.18
CA TYR A 151 14.08 -9.64 -12.92
C TYR A 151 13.65 -11.10 -13.10
N SER A 152 14.01 -11.69 -14.23
CA SER A 152 13.56 -13.05 -14.60
C SER A 152 14.13 -14.09 -13.64
N ASP A 153 15.42 -13.97 -13.29
CA ASP A 153 16.08 -14.85 -12.33
C ASP A 153 15.42 -14.81 -10.94
N ARG A 154 15.00 -13.61 -10.50
CA ARG A 154 14.45 -13.42 -9.16
C ARG A 154 12.96 -13.76 -9.06
N THR A 155 12.17 -13.35 -10.05
CA THR A 155 10.70 -13.48 -10.02
C THR A 155 10.20 -14.76 -10.69
N SER A 156 11.05 -15.44 -11.46
CA SER A 156 10.67 -16.56 -12.35
C SER A 156 9.59 -16.17 -13.36
N ARG A 157 9.48 -14.88 -13.72
CA ARG A 157 8.52 -14.33 -14.67
C ARG A 157 9.25 -13.63 -15.83
N PRO A 158 8.68 -13.58 -17.03
CA PRO A 158 9.27 -12.86 -18.15
C PRO A 158 9.29 -11.34 -17.87
N CYS A 159 10.34 -10.69 -18.34
CA CYS A 159 10.43 -9.24 -18.43
C CYS A 159 10.71 -8.85 -19.88
N HIS A 160 9.90 -7.94 -20.43
CA HIS A 160 10.06 -7.49 -21.80
C HIS A 160 11.08 -6.34 -21.86
N PRO A 161 12.04 -6.36 -22.80
CA PRO A 161 13.08 -5.34 -22.89
C PRO A 161 12.56 -4.06 -23.58
N LEU A 162 11.43 -3.51 -23.09
CA LEU A 162 10.85 -2.26 -23.58
C LEU A 162 11.34 -1.09 -22.73
N SER A 163 11.80 -0.03 -23.40
CA SER A 163 12.21 1.22 -22.76
C SER A 163 11.04 2.18 -22.56
N PHE A 164 11.27 3.27 -21.81
CA PHE A 164 10.31 4.37 -21.73
C PHE A 164 9.97 4.97 -23.10
N THR A 165 10.94 5.05 -24.01
CA THR A 165 10.70 5.54 -25.38
C THR A 165 9.78 4.60 -26.15
N ASP A 166 9.95 3.29 -26.02
CA ASP A 166 9.09 2.30 -26.68
C ASP A 166 7.65 2.41 -26.17
N LEU A 167 7.48 2.52 -24.85
CA LEU A 167 6.16 2.69 -24.21
C LEU A 167 5.49 4.00 -24.62
N ALA A 168 6.25 5.10 -24.71
CA ALA A 168 5.78 6.40 -25.19
C ALA A 168 5.36 6.40 -26.68
N GLN A 169 5.94 5.50 -27.48
CA GLN A 169 5.54 5.25 -28.86
C GLN A 169 4.35 4.27 -28.96
N GLY A 170 3.83 3.85 -27.82
CA GLY A 170 2.66 3.01 -27.70
C GLY A 170 2.94 1.52 -27.85
N GLN A 171 4.20 1.08 -27.86
CA GLN A 171 4.54 -0.34 -27.83
C GLN A 171 4.11 -0.96 -26.51
N LEU A 172 3.60 -2.19 -26.55
CA LEU A 172 3.09 -2.91 -25.39
C LEU A 172 3.64 -4.34 -25.35
N PRO A 173 3.75 -4.96 -24.16
CA PRO A 173 3.95 -6.39 -24.02
C PRO A 173 2.96 -7.20 -24.88
N PRO A 174 3.38 -8.30 -25.53
CA PRO A 174 2.55 -9.06 -26.48
C PRO A 174 1.17 -9.46 -25.93
N SER A 175 1.10 -9.98 -24.70
CA SER A 175 -0.15 -10.44 -24.08
C SER A 175 -1.11 -9.29 -23.72
N ALA A 176 -0.62 -8.06 -23.59
CA ALA A 176 -1.47 -6.90 -23.37
C ALA A 176 -2.25 -6.51 -24.64
N SER A 177 -1.59 -6.62 -25.80
CA SER A 177 -2.16 -6.30 -27.11
C SER A 177 -3.24 -7.29 -27.56
N GLU A 178 -3.15 -8.55 -27.15
CA GLU A 178 -4.12 -9.61 -27.51
C GLU A 178 -5.46 -9.46 -26.78
N THR A 179 -5.49 -8.77 -25.64
CA THR A 179 -6.72 -8.56 -24.84
C THR A 179 -7.51 -7.31 -25.22
N VAL A 180 -7.10 -6.60 -26.28
CA VAL A 180 -7.81 -5.44 -26.81
C VAL A 180 -8.99 -5.93 -27.65
N GLU A 181 -10.15 -6.10 -27.03
CA GLU A 181 -11.41 -6.24 -27.75
C GLU A 181 -11.62 -4.98 -28.63
N PRO A 182 -11.95 -5.12 -29.93
CA PRO A 182 -11.91 -4.01 -30.90
C PRO A 182 -12.98 -2.91 -30.70
N HIS A 183 -13.73 -2.91 -29.60
CA HIS A 183 -14.91 -2.06 -29.37
C HIS A 183 -14.96 -1.35 -28.01
N GLY A 184 -13.90 -1.39 -27.21
CA GLY A 184 -13.90 -0.79 -25.87
C GLY A 184 -12.85 0.30 -25.70
N ASN A 185 -13.27 1.49 -25.29
CA ASN A 185 -12.39 2.55 -24.76
C ASN A 185 -11.90 2.20 -23.34
N GLU A 186 -11.71 0.91 -23.04
CA GLU A 186 -11.35 0.42 -21.71
C GLU A 186 -9.81 0.39 -21.59
N PRO A 187 -9.25 0.89 -20.48
CA PRO A 187 -7.83 0.83 -20.24
C PRO A 187 -7.33 -0.63 -20.21
N ILE A 188 -6.15 -0.83 -20.81
CA ILE A 188 -5.49 -2.13 -20.94
C ILE A 188 -5.03 -2.63 -19.57
N TRP A 189 -4.56 -1.71 -18.74
CA TRP A 189 -4.03 -1.96 -17.40
C TRP A 189 -4.94 -1.35 -16.34
N ASP A 190 -5.15 -2.09 -15.26
CA ASP A 190 -5.77 -1.52 -14.08
C ASP A 190 -4.75 -0.65 -13.32
N ILE A 191 -3.51 -1.12 -13.22
CA ILE A 191 -2.43 -0.44 -12.48
C ILE A 191 -1.12 -0.53 -13.28
N VAL A 192 -0.43 0.59 -13.41
CA VAL A 192 0.98 0.67 -13.81
C VAL A 192 1.79 1.10 -12.59
N ILE A 193 2.88 0.39 -12.29
CA ILE A 193 3.82 0.75 -11.24
C ILE A 193 5.16 1.14 -11.88
N CYS A 194 5.78 2.21 -11.39
CA CYS A 194 7.13 2.60 -11.76
C CYS A 194 7.91 2.92 -10.48
N SER A 195 8.82 2.02 -10.09
CA SER A 195 9.62 2.18 -8.88
C SER A 195 11.03 2.66 -9.20
N PHE A 196 11.44 3.77 -8.58
CA PHE A 196 12.79 4.34 -8.62
C PHE A 196 13.39 4.53 -10.03
N ALA A 197 12.55 4.68 -11.07
CA ALA A 197 13.05 4.75 -12.45
C ALA A 197 12.51 5.95 -13.25
N LEU A 198 11.35 6.52 -12.90
CA LEU A 198 10.76 7.60 -13.72
C LEU A 198 11.64 8.86 -13.77
N HIS A 199 12.48 9.08 -12.75
CA HIS A 199 13.43 10.18 -12.71
C HIS A 199 14.55 10.09 -13.75
N LEU A 200 14.74 8.92 -14.38
CA LEU A 200 15.69 8.72 -15.46
C LEU A 200 15.24 9.40 -16.75
N VAL A 201 13.94 9.70 -16.89
CA VAL A 201 13.40 10.50 -18.01
C VAL A 201 13.62 11.98 -17.71
N THR A 202 14.79 12.48 -18.10
CA THR A 202 15.21 13.85 -17.78
C THR A 202 14.62 14.91 -18.70
N ASP A 203 14.23 14.55 -19.93
CA ASP A 203 13.58 15.47 -20.86
C ASP A 203 12.08 15.59 -20.56
N PRO A 204 11.55 16.79 -20.27
CA PRO A 204 10.13 16.97 -19.96
C PRO A 204 9.18 16.60 -21.11
N SER A 205 9.62 16.67 -22.37
CA SER A 205 8.80 16.33 -23.53
C SER A 205 8.70 14.82 -23.69
N GLU A 206 9.79 14.09 -23.48
CA GLU A 206 9.79 12.63 -23.42
C GLU A 206 8.94 12.12 -22.26
N LEU A 207 9.07 12.74 -21.08
CA LEU A 207 8.25 12.41 -19.91
C LEU A 207 6.77 12.67 -20.19
N PHE A 208 6.44 13.82 -20.79
CA PHE A 208 5.07 14.12 -21.21
C PHE A 208 4.53 13.06 -22.17
N ALA A 209 5.29 12.71 -23.22
CA ALA A 209 4.87 11.72 -24.21
C ALA A 209 4.59 10.36 -23.57
N LEU A 210 5.47 9.90 -22.68
CA LEU A 210 5.27 8.67 -21.92
C LEU A 210 4.00 8.72 -21.07
N LEU A 211 3.84 9.76 -20.25
CA LEU A 211 2.73 9.86 -19.31
C LEU A 211 1.39 10.03 -20.03
N TYR A 212 1.35 10.83 -21.09
CA TYR A 212 0.16 11.01 -21.91
C TYR A 212 -0.26 9.70 -22.58
N GLU A 213 0.69 8.94 -23.12
CA GLU A 213 0.41 7.64 -23.74
C GLU A 213 -0.10 6.61 -22.71
N LEU A 214 0.45 6.61 -21.50
CA LEU A 214 0.01 5.73 -20.43
C LEU A 214 -1.39 6.09 -19.90
N SER A 215 -1.81 7.35 -19.95
CA SER A 215 -3.11 7.77 -19.40
C SER A 215 -4.26 7.14 -20.19
N GLY A 216 -4.13 7.01 -21.51
CA GLY A 216 -5.08 6.28 -22.34
C GLY A 216 -5.08 4.76 -22.18
N LYS A 217 -4.17 4.19 -21.37
CA LYS A 217 -3.97 2.74 -21.27
C LYS A 217 -4.06 2.19 -19.86
N ALA A 218 -4.05 3.05 -18.84
CA ALA A 218 -4.02 2.62 -17.45
C ALA A 218 -4.93 3.47 -16.57
N ARG A 219 -5.65 2.82 -15.64
CA ARG A 219 -6.51 3.54 -14.67
C ARG A 219 -5.67 4.23 -13.59
N TRP A 220 -4.67 3.52 -13.10
CA TRP A 220 -3.77 3.96 -12.03
C TRP A 220 -2.33 3.95 -12.50
N LEU A 221 -1.59 4.99 -12.12
CA LEU A 221 -0.13 5.03 -12.23
C LEU A 221 0.45 5.32 -10.84
N VAL A 222 1.23 4.37 -10.33
CA VAL A 222 1.88 4.40 -9.01
C VAL A 222 3.36 4.67 -9.21
N ILE A 223 3.84 5.80 -8.71
CA ILE A 223 5.24 6.21 -8.83
C ILE A 223 5.87 6.22 -7.45
N VAL A 224 6.91 5.40 -7.29
CA VAL A 224 7.76 5.39 -6.11
C VAL A 224 9.05 6.08 -6.49
N ALA A 225 9.28 7.30 -6.00
CA ALA A 225 10.46 8.09 -6.38
C ALA A 225 11.38 8.31 -5.18
N PRO A 226 12.71 8.29 -5.37
CA PRO A 226 13.66 8.50 -4.27
C PRO A 226 13.67 9.96 -3.79
N HIS A 227 13.05 10.85 -4.54
CA HIS A 227 13.01 12.28 -4.30
C HIS A 227 11.82 12.90 -5.04
N LYS A 228 11.58 14.21 -4.85
CA LYS A 228 10.45 15.00 -5.42
C LYS A 228 10.42 15.16 -6.95
N LYS A 229 11.15 14.34 -7.70
CA LYS A 229 11.19 14.33 -9.16
C LYS A 229 10.84 12.95 -9.71
N PRO A 230 10.21 12.87 -10.89
CA PRO A 230 9.90 13.99 -11.80
C PRO A 230 8.67 14.81 -11.38
N GLU A 231 8.57 16.04 -11.89
CA GLU A 231 7.37 16.88 -11.69
C GLU A 231 6.31 16.51 -12.72
N ILE A 232 5.16 16.01 -12.26
CA ILE A 232 4.04 15.63 -13.11
C ILE A 232 2.97 16.71 -13.07
N LYS A 233 2.63 17.25 -14.24
CA LYS A 233 1.59 18.27 -14.37
C LYS A 233 0.23 17.62 -14.53
N GLU A 234 -0.79 18.16 -13.87
CA GLU A 234 -2.18 17.67 -14.02
C GLU A 234 -2.71 17.75 -15.47
N THR A 235 -2.09 18.56 -16.33
CA THR A 235 -2.45 18.66 -17.76
C THR A 235 -1.98 17.47 -18.59
N TRP A 236 -1.26 16.50 -18.00
CA TRP A 236 -0.64 15.37 -18.70
C TRP A 236 -1.47 14.08 -18.64
N GLY A 237 -2.79 14.20 -18.47
CA GLY A 237 -3.71 13.06 -18.39
C GLY A 237 -3.92 12.49 -16.98
N TRP A 238 -3.16 12.97 -16.01
CA TRP A 238 -3.12 12.39 -14.66
C TRP A 238 -3.63 13.36 -13.59
N SER A 239 -4.31 12.81 -12.57
CA SER A 239 -4.72 13.53 -11.37
C SER A 239 -4.04 12.93 -10.15
N ARG A 240 -3.31 13.74 -9.38
CA ARG A 240 -2.67 13.28 -8.14
C ARG A 240 -3.70 12.82 -7.12
N TRP A 241 -3.41 11.72 -6.44
CA TRP A 241 -4.29 11.06 -5.48
C TRP A 241 -3.66 11.03 -4.09
N ASP A 242 -4.46 11.35 -3.07
CA ASP A 242 -4.08 11.24 -1.65
C ASP A 242 -4.48 9.86 -1.13
N ILE A 243 -3.49 9.00 -0.81
CA ILE A 243 -3.72 7.65 -0.25
C ILE A 243 -4.55 7.70 1.02
N ALA A 244 -4.34 8.72 1.87
CA ALA A 244 -4.92 8.76 3.20
C ALA A 244 -6.43 9.05 3.18
N SER A 245 -6.89 9.84 2.21
CA SER A 245 -8.31 10.13 2.00
C SER A 245 -8.93 9.36 0.85
N TRP A 246 -8.13 8.67 0.04
CA TRP A 246 -8.54 8.09 -1.23
C TRP A 246 -9.33 9.08 -2.09
N SER A 247 -8.73 10.25 -2.34
CA SER A 247 -9.37 11.32 -3.11
C SER A 247 -8.35 12.09 -3.95
N ALA A 248 -8.80 12.77 -5.00
CA ALA A 248 -7.96 13.70 -5.76
C ALA A 248 -7.35 14.75 -4.81
N ALA A 249 -6.03 14.93 -4.90
CA ALA A 249 -5.28 15.79 -3.99
C ALA A 249 -5.28 17.28 -4.42
N GLY A 250 -5.56 17.56 -5.69
CA GLY A 250 -5.47 18.89 -6.30
C GLY A 250 -4.06 19.51 -6.23
N ASN A 251 -3.88 20.69 -6.83
CA ASN A 251 -2.58 21.38 -6.88
C ASN A 251 -2.11 21.96 -5.52
N GLU A 252 -2.97 22.09 -4.50
CA GLU A 252 -2.67 22.90 -3.29
C GLU A 252 -1.83 22.20 -2.22
N LYS A 253 -1.73 20.86 -2.21
CA LYS A 253 -1.00 20.14 -1.16
C LYS A 253 0.53 20.10 -1.35
N LEU A 254 1.06 20.75 -2.37
CA LEU A 254 2.50 20.75 -2.68
C LEU A 254 3.39 21.38 -1.59
N TYR A 255 2.87 22.25 -0.70
CA TYR A 255 3.72 22.99 0.27
C TYR A 255 3.12 23.31 1.65
N ALA A 256 2.22 22.48 2.19
CA ALA A 256 1.79 22.64 3.59
C ALA A 256 2.75 21.97 4.62
N GLY A 257 3.95 21.57 4.20
CA GLY A 257 5.07 21.32 5.09
C GLY A 257 5.65 22.65 5.57
N LYS A 258 5.51 22.91 6.88
CA LYS A 258 6.11 24.02 7.64
C LYS A 258 7.23 24.78 6.90
N LYS A 259 6.98 26.05 6.60
CA LYS A 259 8.02 27.07 6.44
C LYS A 259 8.72 27.28 7.79
N SER A 260 9.57 26.35 8.23
CA SER A 260 10.62 26.64 9.19
C SER A 260 11.88 26.97 8.41
N LYS A 261 12.26 28.24 8.52
CA LYS A 261 13.46 28.84 7.97
C LYS A 261 14.72 28.14 8.50
N SER A 262 15.35 27.34 7.66
CA SER A 262 16.80 27.12 7.61
C SER A 262 17.13 26.54 6.23
N GLU A 263 17.83 27.35 5.43
CA GLU A 263 18.54 26.91 4.23
C GLU A 263 19.69 25.98 4.66
N GLU A 264 20.03 25.02 3.81
CA GLU A 264 21.04 23.96 3.99
C GLU A 264 20.60 22.76 4.85
N ASP A 265 19.79 21.88 4.24
CA ASP A 265 19.98 20.42 4.28
C ASP A 265 19.02 19.80 3.24
N ASP A 266 19.55 19.39 2.09
CA ASP A 266 18.85 18.61 1.07
C ASP A 266 18.63 17.19 1.62
N GLU A 267 17.62 17.01 2.48
CA GLU A 267 17.22 15.69 2.98
C GLU A 267 16.53 14.88 1.86
N GLU A 268 17.07 13.68 1.61
CA GLU A 268 16.67 12.65 0.65
C GLU A 268 15.29 12.06 0.99
N GLU A 269 14.23 12.87 0.97
CA GLU A 269 12.87 12.38 1.28
C GLU A 269 12.29 11.59 0.10
N THR A 270 12.22 10.26 0.24
CA THR A 270 11.49 9.37 -0.70
C THR A 270 10.05 9.84 -0.84
N ALA A 271 9.65 10.20 -2.06
CA ALA A 271 8.35 10.79 -2.34
C ALA A 271 7.45 9.78 -3.06
N LEU A 272 6.22 9.67 -2.58
CA LEU A 272 5.19 8.85 -3.21
C LEU A 272 4.22 9.72 -3.98
N GLU A 273 4.12 9.42 -5.26
CA GLU A 273 3.17 10.07 -6.14
C GLU A 273 2.29 9.00 -6.77
N ILE A 274 1.01 9.03 -6.42
CA ILE A 274 -0.01 8.21 -7.06
C ILE A 274 -0.85 9.15 -7.88
N VAL A 275 -1.09 8.74 -9.11
CA VAL A 275 -1.93 9.48 -10.03
C VAL A 275 -2.96 8.55 -10.68
N ARG A 276 -4.11 9.13 -11.04
CA ARG A 276 -5.25 8.46 -11.66
C ARG A 276 -5.60 9.14 -12.98
N ASP A 277 -5.95 8.36 -13.99
CA ASP A 277 -6.42 8.91 -15.28
C ASP A 277 -7.69 9.77 -15.10
N LYS A 278 -7.88 10.73 -16.00
CA LYS A 278 -8.95 11.75 -15.91
C LYS A 278 -10.26 11.36 -16.56
#